data_AF-A0A835U3T5-F1
#
_entry.id   AF-A0A835U3T5-F1
#
_cell.length_a   1.000
_cell.length_b   1.000
_cell.length_c   1.000
_cell.angle_alpha   90.00
_cell.angle_beta   90.00
_cell.angle_gamma   90.00
#
_symmetry.space_group_name_H-M   'P 1'
#
loop_
_entity.id
_entity.type
_entity.pdbx_description
1 polymer ?
#
loop_
_entity_poly.entity_id
_entity_poly.type
_entity_poly.pdbx_seq_one_letter_code
_entity_poly.pdbx_strand_id
1 'polypeptide(L)'
;MIHQPSSVFEDDESIEFAMDIDLILHLRRNVLRAYTERTYASPWVIAYDLERDVLMSATEAQTHGVVDLVGFESENENFVGGFPHGYTPQDGPPFLFLPD
;
A
#
# COMPACT_ATOMS: atom_id res chain seq x y z
N MET A 1 -0.76 7.85 -2.57
CA MET A 1 0.21 8.97 -2.57
C MET A 1 1.32 8.58 -1.62
N ILE A 2 2.57 8.82 -2.00
CA ILE A 2 3.71 8.73 -1.09
C ILE A 2 4.40 10.10 -1.05
N HIS A 3 4.84 10.49 0.13
CA HIS A 3 5.55 11.74 0.37
C HIS A 3 6.38 11.63 1.65
N GLN A 4 7.38 12.49 1.79
CA GLN A 4 8.19 12.55 3.00
C GLN A 4 7.39 13.06 4.21
N PRO A 5 7.77 12.64 5.43
CA PRO A 5 7.26 13.27 6.64
C PRO A 5 7.47 14.79 6.60
N SER A 6 6.45 15.53 7.02
CA SER A 6 6.49 16.99 7.15
C SER A 6 6.15 17.38 8.58
N SER A 7 6.72 18.51 9.02
CA SER A 7 6.36 19.19 10.26
C SER A 7 6.13 20.67 9.95
N VAL A 8 5.26 21.32 10.74
CA VAL A 8 5.15 22.77 10.76
C VAL A 8 6.13 23.23 11.83
N PHE A 9 7.19 23.91 11.42
CA PHE A 9 8.11 24.55 12.35
C PHE A 9 7.52 25.91 12.74
N GLU A 10 7.55 26.22 14.03
CA GLU A 10 7.47 27.62 14.45
C GLU A 10 8.87 28.24 14.31
N ASP A 11 8.95 29.52 13.92
CA ASP A 11 10.20 30.27 13.77
C ASP A 11 10.84 30.51 15.15
N ASP A 12 11.41 29.46 15.73
CA ASP A 12 12.19 29.51 16.96
C ASP A 12 13.59 28.95 16.70
N GLU A 13 14.64 29.72 16.99
CA GLU A 13 16.05 29.31 16.84
C GLU A 13 16.56 28.52 18.06
N SER A 14 15.67 27.88 18.81
CA SER A 14 16.00 27.19 20.05
C SER A 14 16.61 25.80 19.83
N ILE A 15 17.14 25.21 20.90
CA ILE A 15 17.66 23.82 20.89
C ILE A 15 16.54 22.83 20.51
N GLU A 16 15.28 23.17 20.78
CA GLU A 16 14.11 22.36 20.43
C GLU A 16 13.97 22.21 18.90
N PHE A 17 14.23 23.29 18.14
CA PHE A 17 14.26 23.24 16.68
C PHE A 17 15.31 22.26 16.13
N ALA A 18 16.50 22.23 16.72
CA ALA A 18 17.54 21.28 16.31
C ALA A 18 17.15 19.82 16.62
N MET A 19 16.45 19.58 17.74
CA MET A 19 15.89 18.26 18.07
C MET A 19 14.78 17.84 17.09
N ASP A 20 13.96 18.79 16.65
CA ASP A 20 12.89 18.54 15.66
C ASP A 20 13.45 18.15 14.28
N ILE A 21 14.58 18.74 13.86
CA ILE A 21 15.27 18.33 12.63
C ILE A 21 15.73 16.86 12.73
N ASP A 22 16.39 16.47 13.82
CA ASP A 22 16.85 15.09 13.99
C ASP A 22 15.68 14.10 14.03
N LEU A 23 14.57 14.48 14.70
CA LEU A 23 13.35 13.69 14.72
C LEU A 23 12.78 13.47 13.32
N ILE A 24 12.69 14.50 12.49
CA ILE A 24 12.18 14.39 11.11
C ILE A 24 13.12 13.54 10.24
N LEU A 25 14.44 13.71 10.38
CA LEU A 25 15.41 12.88 9.65
C LEU A 25 15.36 11.41 10.11
N HIS A 26 15.11 11.15 11.39
CA HIS A 26 14.89 9.81 11.91
C HIS A 26 13.61 9.19 11.34
N LEU A 27 12.50 9.94 11.35
CA LEU A 27 11.22 9.51 10.77
C LEU A 27 11.36 9.22 9.27
N ARG A 28 12.00 10.11 8.51
CA ARG A 28 12.23 9.90 7.07
C ARG A 28 12.99 8.60 6.78
N ARG A 29 14.05 8.31 7.56
CA ARG A 29 14.81 7.06 7.43
C ARG A 29 13.96 5.83 7.74
N ASN A 30 13.13 5.88 8.78
CA ASN A 30 12.24 4.78 9.14
C ASN A 30 11.17 4.53 8.08
N VAL A 31 10.57 5.59 7.54
CA VAL A 31 9.58 5.50 6.45
C VAL A 31 10.22 4.91 5.19
N LEU A 32 11.40 5.40 4.78
CA LEU A 32 12.15 4.84 3.66
C LEU A 32 12.40 3.34 3.82
N ARG A 33 12.83 2.92 5.03
CA ARG A 33 13.06 1.50 5.34
C ARG A 33 11.77 0.68 5.22
N ALA A 34 10.68 1.16 5.83
CA ALA A 34 9.39 0.48 5.78
C ALA A 34 8.87 0.28 4.35
N TYR A 35 8.94 1.32 3.51
CA TYR A 35 8.55 1.21 2.10
C TYR A 35 9.45 0.25 1.33
N THR A 36 10.77 0.33 1.52
CA THR A 36 11.73 -0.59 0.88
C THR A 36 11.41 -2.05 1.23
N GLU A 37 11.15 -2.34 2.51
CA GLU A 37 10.84 -3.70 2.98
C GLU A 37 9.49 -4.23 2.48
N ARG A 38 8.48 -3.36 2.30
CA ARG A 38 7.12 -3.78 1.93
C ARG A 38 6.88 -3.83 0.43
N THR A 39 7.45 -2.89 -0.32
CA THR A 39 7.30 -2.80 -1.78
C THR A 39 8.33 -3.62 -2.52
N TYR A 40 9.44 -3.99 -1.86
CA TYR A 40 10.63 -4.60 -2.46
C TYR A 40 11.28 -3.74 -3.54
N ALA A 41 10.90 -2.46 -3.66
CA ALA A 41 11.58 -1.51 -4.53
C ALA A 41 12.95 -1.15 -3.96
N SER A 42 13.88 -0.78 -4.84
CA SER A 42 15.21 -0.34 -4.40
C SER A 42 15.11 0.92 -3.51
N PRO A 43 15.98 1.09 -2.50
CA PRO A 43 15.96 2.26 -1.63
C PRO A 43 16.04 3.59 -2.40
N TRP A 44 16.71 3.62 -3.55
CA TRP A 44 16.88 4.84 -4.34
C TRP A 44 15.56 5.27 -5.01
N VAL A 45 14.77 4.31 -5.51
CA VAL A 45 13.45 4.58 -6.09
C VAL A 45 12.51 5.16 -5.02
N ILE A 46 12.43 4.50 -3.86
CA ILE A 46 11.60 5.00 -2.75
C ILE A 46 12.07 6.37 -2.27
N ALA A 47 13.37 6.61 -2.16
CA ALA A 47 13.90 7.91 -1.74
C ALA A 47 13.57 9.03 -2.74
N TYR A 48 13.62 8.73 -4.04
CA TYR A 48 13.23 9.68 -5.09
C TYR A 48 11.74 10.00 -5.02
N ASP A 49 10.89 8.98 -4.90
CA ASP A 49 9.44 9.16 -4.87
C ASP A 49 8.91 9.75 -3.56
N LEU A 50 9.67 9.66 -2.46
CA LEU A 50 9.34 10.33 -1.19
C LEU A 50 9.67 11.84 -1.21
N GLU A 51 10.54 12.32 -2.11
CA GLU A 51 11.04 13.71 -2.07
C GLU A 51 9.94 14.75 -2.32
N ARG A 52 8.96 14.38 -3.14
CA ARG A 52 7.79 15.19 -3.46
C ARG A 52 6.54 14.32 -3.38
N ASP A 53 5.39 14.96 -3.29
CA ASP A 53 4.11 14.24 -3.33
C ASP A 53 3.97 13.54 -4.68
N VAL A 54 4.06 12.21 -4.67
CA VAL A 54 3.79 11.37 -5.83
C VAL A 54 2.40 10.78 -5.67
N LEU A 55 1.49 11.23 -6.53
CA LEU A 55 0.18 10.59 -6.71
C LEU A 55 0.36 9.37 -7.62
N MET A 56 -0.30 8.28 -7.26
CA MET A 56 -0.30 7.03 -8.03
C MET A 56 -1.76 6.61 -8.21
N SER A 57 -2.11 6.24 -9.43
CA SER A 57 -3.31 5.47 -9.73
C SER A 57 -3.25 4.09 -9.06
N ALA A 58 -4.37 3.37 -9.02
CA ALA A 58 -4.42 2.03 -8.43
C ALA A 58 -3.44 1.05 -9.11
N THR A 59 -3.32 1.11 -10.43
CA THR A 59 -2.40 0.28 -11.22
C THR A 59 -0.94 0.68 -11.05
N GLU A 60 -0.65 1.98 -10.93
CA GLU A 60 0.71 2.46 -10.60
C GLU A 60 1.11 2.03 -9.19
N ALA A 61 0.22 2.14 -8.21
CA ALA A 61 0.46 1.68 -6.85
C ALA A 61 0.68 0.16 -6.79
N GLN A 62 -0.03 -0.60 -7.61
CA GLN A 62 0.20 -2.05 -7.72
C GLN A 62 1.58 -2.35 -8.32
N THR A 63 1.93 -1.66 -9.41
CA THR A 63 3.24 -1.80 -10.07
C THR A 63 4.39 -1.40 -9.14
N HIS A 64 4.17 -0.39 -8.30
CA HIS A 64 5.12 0.07 -7.29
C HIS A 64 5.22 -0.88 -6.08
N GLY A 65 4.34 -1.88 -5.97
CA GLY A 65 4.32 -2.84 -4.87
C GLY A 65 3.67 -2.31 -3.58
N VAL A 66 2.92 -1.21 -3.67
CA VAL A 66 2.19 -0.63 -2.53
C VAL A 66 0.88 -1.38 -2.26
N VAL A 67 0.27 -1.95 -3.30
CA VAL A 67 -0.93 -2.79 -3.20
C VAL A 67 -0.76 -4.08 -3.99
N ASP A 68 -1.40 -5.16 -3.55
CA ASP A 68 -1.30 -6.47 -4.21
C ASP A 68 -2.26 -6.59 -5.41
N LEU A 69 -3.49 -6.09 -5.27
CA LEU A 69 -4.57 -6.25 -6.24
C LEU A 69 -5.33 -4.94 -6.43
N VAL A 70 -5.74 -4.67 -7.67
CA VAL A 70 -6.70 -3.62 -8.02
C VAL A 70 -8.07 -4.26 -8.22
N GLY A 71 -9.06 -3.81 -7.47
CA GLY A 71 -10.43 -4.32 -7.59
C GLY A 71 -11.14 -3.80 -8.84
N PHE A 72 -12.06 -4.61 -9.36
CA PHE A 72 -13.02 -4.21 -10.40
C PHE A 72 -14.43 -4.45 -9.87
N GLU A 73 -15.39 -3.63 -10.29
CA GLU A 73 -16.79 -3.88 -10.01
C GLU A 73 -17.21 -5.14 -10.76
N SER A 74 -17.62 -6.19 -10.05
CA SER A 74 -18.30 -7.31 -10.68
C SER A 74 -19.70 -6.83 -11.04
N GLU A 75 -20.00 -6.71 -12.33
CA GLU A 75 -21.39 -6.63 -12.77
C GLU A 75 -22.07 -7.93 -12.35
N ASN A 76 -22.72 -7.91 -11.19
CA ASN A 76 -23.65 -8.94 -10.77
C ASN A 76 -24.91 -8.78 -11.63
N GLU A 77 -24.82 -9.12 -12.91
CA GLU A 77 -25.98 -9.37 -13.73
C GLU A 77 -26.64 -10.66 -13.21
N ASN A 78 -27.66 -10.49 -12.37
CA ASN A 78 -28.74 -11.45 -12.14
C ASN A 78 -28.48 -12.67 -11.21
N PHE A 79 -28.09 -12.45 -9.95
CA PHE A 79 -28.33 -13.50 -8.93
C PHE A 79 -29.80 -13.50 -8.49
N VAL A 80 -30.64 -14.17 -9.26
CA VAL A 80 -31.95 -14.69 -8.82
C VAL A 80 -31.89 -16.20 -8.88
N GLY A 81 -31.66 -16.84 -7.73
CA GLY A 81 -32.09 -18.20 -7.45
C GLY A 81 -31.17 -19.33 -7.96
N GLY A 82 -30.58 -20.05 -6.99
CA GLY A 82 -30.35 -21.49 -7.09
C GLY A 82 -29.11 -21.96 -7.85
N PHE A 83 -28.22 -22.66 -7.13
CA PHE A 83 -27.53 -23.80 -7.73
C PHE A 83 -28.56 -24.92 -7.97
N PRO A 84 -28.36 -25.93 -8.85
CA PRO A 84 -27.45 -26.05 -10.02
C PRO A 84 -28.07 -26.81 -11.22
N HIS A 85 -27.46 -26.77 -12.42
CA HIS A 85 -27.37 -27.98 -13.26
C HIS A 85 -26.23 -27.90 -14.27
N GLY A 86 -25.20 -28.74 -14.08
CA GLY A 86 -24.10 -28.89 -15.05
C GLY A 86 -22.68 -28.78 -14.50
N TYR A 87 -22.45 -29.07 -13.22
CA TYR A 87 -21.09 -29.12 -12.64
C TYR A 87 -20.16 -30.03 -13.47
N THR A 88 -18.93 -29.60 -13.76
CA THR A 88 -17.78 -30.54 -13.76
C THR A 88 -16.53 -29.91 -13.12
N PRO A 89 -15.98 -30.56 -12.08
CA PRO A 89 -14.74 -30.18 -11.40
C PRO A 89 -13.56 -30.79 -12.16
N GLN A 90 -12.94 -30.04 -13.07
CA GLN A 90 -11.58 -30.39 -13.49
C GLN A 90 -10.56 -30.00 -12.39
N ASP A 91 -10.96 -29.14 -11.44
CA ASP A 91 -10.04 -28.57 -10.43
C ASP A 91 -10.33 -29.04 -8.98
N GLY A 92 -11.21 -30.03 -8.78
CA GLY A 92 -11.51 -30.61 -7.46
C GLY A 92 -12.39 -29.73 -6.55
N PRO A 93 -12.97 -30.30 -5.48
CA PRO A 93 -13.87 -29.55 -4.59
C PRO A 93 -13.11 -28.51 -3.75
N PRO A 94 -13.72 -27.37 -3.42
CA PRO A 94 -13.16 -26.45 -2.44
C PRO A 94 -13.06 -27.16 -1.08
N PHE A 95 -11.85 -27.24 -0.53
CA PHE A 95 -11.49 -27.88 0.75
C PHE A 95 -12.12 -27.26 2.01
N LEU A 96 -13.19 -26.47 1.91
CA LEU A 96 -13.60 -25.58 3.01
C LEU A 96 -15.11 -25.58 3.28
N PHE A 97 -15.72 -26.75 3.44
CA PHE A 97 -16.95 -26.87 4.24
C PHE A 97 -16.97 -28.19 5.02
N LEU A 98 -16.20 -28.24 6.10
CA LEU A 98 -16.43 -29.13 7.23
C LEU A 98 -16.29 -28.29 8.50
N PRO A 99 -17.40 -27.91 9.16
CA PRO A 99 -17.36 -27.61 10.58
C PRO A 99 -17.48 -28.90 11.40
N ASP A 100 -16.83 -28.93 12.57
CA ASP A 100 -16.83 -30.03 13.55
C ASP A 100 -18.22 -30.51 13.97
#